data_AF-A0A180F501-F1
#
_entry.id   AF-A0A180F501-F1
#
_cell.length_a   1.000
_cell.length_b   1.000
_cell.length_c   1.000
_cell.angle_alpha   90.00
_cell.angle_beta   90.00
_cell.angle_gamma   90.00
#
_symmetry.space_group_name_H-M   'P 1'
#
loop_
_entity.id
_entity.type
_entity.pdbx_description
1 polymer ?
#
loop_
_entity_poly.entity_id
_entity_poly.type
_entity_poly.pdbx_seq_one_letter_code
_entity_poly.pdbx_strand_id
1 'polypeptide(L)' 'MASVTAFIRVSKKSVQSANVRFRLSDGRSVQLFHKSELTVNPAHWDGKNRT' A
#
# COMPACT_ATOMS: atom_id res chain seq x y z
N MET A 1 -16.89 -8.51 8.79
CA MET A 1 -16.07 -9.50 8.07
C MET A 1 -14.67 -8.93 8.03
N ALA A 2 -13.67 -9.70 8.44
CA ALA A 2 -12.29 -9.23 8.40
C ALA A 2 -11.79 -9.14 6.95
N SER A 3 -11.00 -8.12 6.64
CA SER A 3 -10.40 -7.93 5.32
C SER A 3 -8.93 -7.55 5.42
N VAL A 4 -8.16 -7.97 4.41
CA VAL A 4 -6.77 -7.57 4.23
C VAL A 4 -6.67 -6.70 2.99
N THR A 5 -6.18 -5.48 3.15
CA THR A 5 -5.91 -4.56 2.04
C THR A 5 -4.41 -4.38 1.88
N ALA A 6 -3.89 -4.60 0.67
CA ALA A 6 -2.54 -4.22 0.29
C ALA A 6 -2.53 -2.81 -0.32
N PHE A 7 -1.61 -1.95 0.08
CA PHE A 7 -1.49 -0.60 -0.44
C PHE A 7 -0.05 -0.08 -0.38
N ILE A 8 0.28 0.85 -1.28
CA ILE A 8 1.56 1.56 -1.30
C ILE A 8 1.29 2.98 -0.79
N ARG A 9 2.08 3.45 0.19
CA ARG A 9 2.00 4.83 0.69
C ARG A 9 3.38 5.47 0.65
N VAL A 10 3.51 6.57 -0.09
CA VAL A 10 4.72 7.38 -0.20
C VAL A 10 4.42 8.82 0.21
N SER A 11 5.38 9.49 0.84
CA SER A 11 5.26 10.89 1.26
C SER A 11 5.85 11.88 0.25
N LYS A 12 6.59 11.39 -0.76
CA LYS A 12 7.24 12.19 -1.80
C LYS A 12 6.88 11.65 -3.18
N LYS A 13 6.73 12.54 -4.17
CA LYS A 13 6.31 12.25 -5.57
C LYS A 13 7.30 11.43 -6.40
N SER A 14 8.50 11.13 -5.91
CA SER A 14 9.58 10.50 -6.70
C SER A 14 10.37 9.47 -5.90
N VAL A 15 9.68 8.70 -5.06
CA VAL A 15 10.32 7.59 -4.34
C VAL A 15 10.53 6.44 -5.33
N GLN A 16 11.77 5.98 -5.50
CA GLN A 16 12.11 4.90 -6.43
C GLN A 16 11.80 3.50 -5.89
N SER A 17 11.65 3.37 -4.57
CA SER A 17 11.32 2.10 -3.90
C SER A 17 10.48 2.35 -2.65
N ALA A 18 9.36 1.65 -2.53
CA ALA A 18 8.53 1.65 -1.33
C ALA A 18 8.06 0.24 -0.98
N ASN A 19 7.94 -0.02 0.32
CA ASN A 19 7.36 -1.26 0.82
C ASN A 19 5.84 -1.29 0.59
N VAL A 20 5.34 -2.43 0.15
CA VAL A 20 3.91 -2.73 0.19
C VAL A 20 3.49 -2.91 1.65
N ARG A 21 2.40 -2.24 2.04
CA ARG A 21 1.84 -2.33 3.38
C ARG A 21 0.55 -3.12 3.34
N PHE A 22 0.33 -3.89 4.39
CA PHE A 22 -0.89 -4.63 4.60
C PHE A 22 -1.63 -4.05 5.79
N ARG A 23 -2.93 -3.85 5.62
CA ARG A 23 -3.85 -3.53 6.72
C ARG A 23 -4.82 -4.67 6.87
N LEU A 24 -4.81 -5.30 8.04
CA LEU A 24 -5.90 -6.17 8.49
C LEU A 24 -6.92 -5.30 9.21
N SER A 25 -8.17 -5.32 8.76
CA SER A 25 -9.28 -4.61 9.38
C SER A 25 -10.38 -5.60 9.73
N ASP A 26 -10.99 -5.45 10.91
CA ASP A 26 -12.18 -6.21 11.31
C ASP A 26 -13.49 -5.67 10.68
N GLY A 27 -13.39 -4.54 9.96
CA GLY A 27 -14.51 -3.80 9.39
C GLY A 27 -15.23 -2.89 10.38
N ARG A 28 -14.69 -2.75 11.60
CA ARG A 28 -15.20 -1.90 12.68
C ARG A 28 -14.09 -0.99 13.19
N SER A 29 -13.46 -1.35 14.30
CA SER A 29 -12.56 -0.48 15.07
C SER A 29 -11.12 -1.01 15.13
N VAL A 30 -10.88 -2.30 14.88
CA VAL A 30 -9.55 -2.89 15.01
C VAL A 30 -8.85 -2.89 13.66
N GLN A 31 -7.70 -2.22 13.61
CA GLN A 31 -6.81 -2.22 12.44
C GLN A 31 -5.40 -2.57 12.87
N LEU A 32 -4.81 -3.57 12.21
CA LEU A 32 -3.41 -3.90 12.36
C LEU A 32 -2.67 -3.59 11.06
N PHE A 33 -1.47 -3.03 11.19
CA PHE A 33 -0.64 -2.63 10.06
C PHE A 33 0.65 -3.44 10.06
N HIS A 34 0.99 -3.99 8.90
CA HIS A 34 2.27 -4.63 8.67
C HIS A 34 2.99 -3.98 7.50
N LYS A 35 4.24 -3.58 7.74
CA LYS A 35 5.16 -3.16 6.68
C LYS A 35 5.90 -4.41 6.23
N SER A 36 5.66 -4.84 4.99
CA SER A 36 6.33 -6.01 4.44
C SER A 36 7.72 -5.66 3.90
N GLU A 37 8.53 -6.70 3.69
CA GLU A 37 9.81 -6.59 2.99
C GLU A 37 9.65 -6.52 1.46
N LEU A 38 8.43 -6.68 0.93
CA LEU A 38 8.17 -6.55 -0.50
C LEU A 38 8.30 -5.08 -0.93
N THR A 39 9.33 -4.78 -1.72
CA THR A 39 9.59 -3.45 -2.27
C THR A 39 9.19 -3.35 -3.74
N VAL A 40 8.58 -2.23 -4.12
CA VAL A 40 8.19 -1.93 -5.51
C VAL A 40 8.56 -0.50 -5.87
N ASN A 41 8.68 -0.19 -7.16
CA ASN A 41 8.71 1.19 -7.64
C ASN A 41 7.28 1.75 -7.71
N PRO A 42 6.89 2.69 -6.83
CA PRO A 42 5.56 3.29 -6.80
C PRO A 42 5.14 3.94 -8.12
N ALA A 43 6.09 4.49 -8.88
CA ALA A 43 5.81 5.18 -10.14
C ALA A 43 5.20 4.26 -11.21
N HIS A 44 5.41 2.93 -11.12
CA HIS A 44 4.79 1.96 -12.02
C HIS A 44 3.29 1.74 -11.72
N TRP A 45 2.83 2.14 -10.52
CA TRP A 45 1.48 1.90 -10.01
C TRP A 45 0.67 3.19 -9.89
N ASP A 46 1.31 4.36 -9.91
CA ASP A 46 0.69 5.70 -9.97
C ASP A 46 0.14 6.03 -11.37
N GLY A 47 -0.47 5.05 -12.03
CA GLY A 47 -0.97 5.15 -13.39
C GLY A 47 -1.90 6.35 -13.55
N LYS A 48 -1.42 7.43 -14.17
CA LYS A 48 -2.29 8.35 -14.91
C LYS A 48 -2.90 7.51 -16.01
N ASN A 49 -4.20 7.26 -15.89
CA ASN A 49 -5.08 6.52 -16.79
C ASN A 49 -4.50 6.14 -18.16
N ARG A 50 -4.64 4.84 -18.46
CA ARG A 50 -4.66 4.24 -19.80
C ARG A 50 -5.39 5.16 -20.79
N THR A 51 -4.77 5.35 -21.95
CA THR A 51 -5.36 5.92 -23.18
C THR A 51 -6.63 5.17 -23.59
#